data_AF-A0A3E0PGD6-F1
#
_entry.id   AF-A0A3E0PGD6-F1
#
_cell.length_a   1.000
_cell.length_b   1.000
_cell.length_c   1.000
_cell.angle_alpha   90.00
_cell.angle_beta   90.00
_cell.angle_gamma   90.00
#
_symmetry.space_group_name_H-M   'P 1'
#
loop_
_entity.id
_entity.type
_entity.pdbx_description
1 polymer ?
#
loop_
_entity_poly.entity_id
_entity_poly.type
_entity_poly.pdbx_seq_one_letter_code
_entity_poly.pdbx_strand_id
1 'polypeptide(L)'
;MSRNRQRDLIRVALFVCLAALAAPALAVPLFPGATAFAVGEPDPIGGIVVAGGVPVPFATAQYSGTLTSTVLAGDASNPYGGLTFTYLLTNDAVSSGEIERLTINDYLGFLTDVSFQIPTVDIVPTLNNRSIAGDVLGFTFIGAPVGAGTLTPGTTSALLVVQTDAPLFEPTFASVIDGTVVSVASFGPLVPEPSTLVLAGMGLASLPLVVRMRRRMKTGRRASAHSH
;
A
#
# COMPACT_ATOMS: atom_id res chain seq x y z
N MET A 1 25.07 -38.06 36.73
CA MET A 1 25.03 -36.89 35.81
C MET A 1 25.36 -35.65 36.64
N SER A 2 26.40 -34.86 36.32
CA SER A 2 26.83 -33.75 37.19
C SER A 2 25.82 -32.61 37.17
N ARG A 3 25.60 -31.98 38.33
CA ARG A 3 24.66 -30.85 38.55
C ARG A 3 24.82 -29.70 37.54
N ASN A 4 25.99 -29.57 36.91
CA ASN A 4 26.26 -28.56 35.88
C ASN A 4 25.59 -28.91 34.53
N ARG A 5 25.57 -30.17 34.11
CA ARG A 5 24.89 -30.60 32.86
C ARG A 5 23.38 -30.36 32.91
N GLN A 6 22.78 -30.43 34.11
CA GLN A 6 21.35 -30.24 34.29
C GLN A 6 20.93 -28.75 34.18
N ARG A 7 21.82 -27.82 34.56
CA ARG A 7 21.58 -26.37 34.44
C ARG A 7 21.73 -25.88 33.01
N ASP A 8 22.66 -26.46 32.26
CA ASP A 8 22.86 -26.12 30.85
C ASP A 8 21.69 -26.61 29.97
N LEU A 9 21.16 -27.80 30.25
CA LEU A 9 19.98 -28.33 29.56
C LEU A 9 18.71 -27.49 29.81
N ILE A 10 18.52 -26.98 31.04
CA ILE A 10 17.37 -26.12 31.37
C ILE A 10 17.46 -24.76 30.64
N ARG A 11 18.66 -24.19 30.51
CA ARG A 11 18.85 -22.91 29.79
C ARG A 11 18.63 -23.05 28.29
N VAL A 12 19.10 -24.14 27.68
CA VAL A 12 18.87 -24.42 26.25
C VAL A 12 17.37 -24.65 25.99
N ALA A 13 16.67 -25.38 26.86
CA ALA A 13 15.23 -25.58 26.73
C ALA A 13 14.44 -24.27 26.85
N LEU A 14 14.82 -23.37 27.76
CA LEU A 14 14.18 -22.07 27.92
C LEU A 14 14.39 -21.16 26.70
N PHE A 15 15.56 -21.20 26.07
CA PHE A 15 15.88 -20.41 24.87
C PHE A 15 15.12 -20.92 23.63
N VAL A 16 14.96 -22.24 23.48
CA VAL A 16 14.20 -22.85 22.39
C VAL A 16 12.69 -22.57 22.53
N CYS A 17 12.14 -22.57 23.74
CA CYS A 17 10.74 -22.22 23.96
C CYS A 17 10.43 -20.73 23.71
N LEU A 18 11.36 -19.81 23.95
CA LEU A 18 11.14 -18.39 23.64
C LEU A 18 11.14 -18.09 22.13
N ALA A 19 11.92 -18.84 21.34
CA ALA A 19 11.98 -18.67 19.88
C ALA A 19 10.73 -19.19 19.15
N ALA A 20 9.93 -20.07 19.78
CA ALA A 20 8.74 -20.69 19.20
C ALA A 20 7.45 -19.86 19.35
N LEU A 21 7.50 -18.70 20.03
CA LEU A 21 6.34 -17.82 20.24
C LEU A 21 6.31 -16.61 19.28
N ALA A 22 7.28 -16.48 18.38
CA ALA A 22 7.19 -15.54 17.26
C ALA A 22 6.23 -16.14 16.22
N ALA A 23 4.91 -15.94 16.43
CA ALA A 23 3.96 -16.13 15.34
C ALA A 23 4.42 -15.21 14.19
N PRO A 24 4.63 -15.73 12.96
CA PRO A 24 4.86 -14.85 11.83
C PRO A 24 3.65 -13.92 11.75
N ALA A 25 3.88 -12.61 11.66
CA ALA A 25 2.85 -11.66 11.25
C ALA A 25 2.25 -12.23 9.96
N LEU A 26 0.97 -12.61 10.02
CA LEU A 26 0.28 -13.19 8.89
C LEU A 26 -0.09 -12.04 7.97
N ALA A 27 0.87 -11.63 7.16
CA ALA A 27 0.58 -10.86 5.97
C ALA A 27 -0.51 -11.61 5.18
N VAL A 28 -1.56 -10.91 4.74
CA VAL A 28 -2.60 -11.47 3.88
C VAL A 28 -2.45 -10.84 2.49
N PRO A 29 -1.51 -11.33 1.66
CA PRO A 29 -1.33 -10.85 0.30
C PRO A 29 -2.67 -10.77 -0.44
N LEU A 30 -3.03 -9.56 -0.85
CA LEU A 30 -4.27 -9.30 -1.56
C LEU A 30 -3.98 -9.22 -3.06
N PHE A 31 -4.13 -10.36 -3.72
CA PHE A 31 -3.95 -10.47 -5.17
C PHE A 31 -5.03 -9.67 -5.93
N PRO A 32 -4.74 -9.22 -7.17
CA PRO A 32 -5.75 -8.64 -8.05
C PRO A 32 -7.00 -9.51 -8.17
N GLY A 33 -8.17 -8.90 -8.00
CA GLY A 33 -9.47 -9.57 -8.03
C GLY A 33 -9.86 -10.31 -6.74
N ALA A 34 -8.98 -10.37 -5.75
CA ALA A 34 -9.26 -11.05 -4.49
C ALA A 34 -10.15 -10.22 -3.56
N THR A 35 -10.88 -10.93 -2.71
CA THR A 35 -11.59 -10.39 -1.55
C THR A 35 -11.27 -11.29 -0.37
N ALA A 36 -10.99 -10.70 0.78
CA ALA A 36 -10.69 -11.41 2.02
C ALA A 36 -11.39 -10.72 3.19
N PHE A 37 -11.60 -11.46 4.28
CA PHE A 37 -11.92 -10.84 5.56
C PHE A 37 -10.75 -9.98 6.01
N ALA A 38 -11.05 -8.81 6.57
CA ALA A 38 -10.01 -7.96 7.10
C ALA A 38 -9.35 -8.64 8.31
N VAL A 39 -8.03 -8.60 8.35
CA VAL A 39 -7.22 -9.18 9.43
C VAL A 39 -6.46 -8.07 10.13
N GLY A 40 -6.41 -8.16 11.45
CA GLY A 40 -5.69 -7.20 12.29
C GLY A 40 -4.23 -7.61 12.51
N GLU A 41 -3.32 -6.65 12.45
CA GLU A 41 -1.88 -6.84 12.65
C GLU A 41 -1.26 -5.72 13.53
N PRO A 42 -0.14 -5.95 14.21
CA PRO A 42 0.47 -4.93 15.09
C PRO A 42 1.13 -3.77 14.31
N ASP A 43 1.15 -3.86 12.99
CA ASP A 43 1.86 -2.98 12.07
C ASP A 43 1.14 -1.64 11.90
N PRO A 44 1.84 -0.58 11.42
CA PRO A 44 3.26 -0.51 11.09
C PRO A 44 4.19 -0.43 12.32
N ILE A 45 5.44 -0.90 12.20
CA ILE A 45 6.46 -0.87 13.27
C ILE A 45 7.77 -0.23 12.78
N GLY A 46 8.21 0.83 13.46
CA GLY A 46 9.54 1.44 13.26
C GLY A 46 9.70 2.29 12.00
N GLY A 47 8.66 2.43 11.18
CA GLY A 47 8.67 3.30 10.00
C GLY A 47 8.69 4.80 10.34
N ILE A 48 9.22 5.60 9.41
CA ILE A 48 9.19 7.07 9.47
C ILE A 48 8.13 7.63 8.53
N VAL A 49 7.41 8.65 8.97
CA VAL A 49 6.46 9.37 8.10
C VAL A 49 7.24 10.17 7.08
N VAL A 50 7.03 9.89 5.80
CA VAL A 50 7.65 10.61 4.67
C VAL A 50 6.67 11.53 3.94
N ALA A 51 5.36 11.33 4.14
CA ALA A 51 4.31 12.23 3.67
C ALA A 51 2.99 12.01 4.43
N GLY A 52 2.10 13.01 4.36
CA GLY A 52 0.74 12.90 4.89
C GLY A 52 0.62 13.19 6.38
N GLY A 53 -0.31 12.52 7.05
CA GLY A 53 -0.62 12.73 8.47
C GLY A 53 -1.48 13.98 8.76
N VAL A 54 -1.99 14.65 7.72
CA VAL A 54 -2.91 15.78 7.83
C VAL A 54 -4.31 15.32 7.40
N PRO A 55 -5.36 15.51 8.24
CA PRO A 55 -6.72 15.21 7.85
C PRO A 55 -7.19 16.05 6.67
N VAL A 56 -7.72 15.40 5.63
CA VAL A 56 -8.31 16.06 4.46
C VAL A 56 -9.83 15.95 4.54
N PRO A 57 -10.57 17.08 4.54
CA PRO A 57 -12.02 17.06 4.69
C PRO A 57 -12.72 16.60 3.41
N PHE A 58 -13.88 15.96 3.58
CA PHE A 58 -14.83 15.64 2.51
C PHE A 58 -16.26 15.86 3.01
N ALA A 59 -17.20 16.06 2.07
CA ALA A 59 -18.62 16.18 2.40
C ALA A 59 -19.52 15.77 1.22
N THR A 60 -20.65 15.17 1.58
CA THR A 60 -21.83 14.96 0.73
C THR A 60 -23.05 15.62 1.40
N ALA A 61 -24.25 15.39 0.86
CA ALA A 61 -25.47 15.82 1.54
C ALA A 61 -25.83 14.92 2.75
N GLN A 62 -25.26 13.72 2.84
CA GLN A 62 -25.61 12.71 3.83
C GLN A 62 -24.56 12.62 4.94
N TYR A 63 -23.28 12.73 4.59
CA TYR A 63 -22.16 12.56 5.51
C TYR A 63 -21.03 13.53 5.20
N SER A 64 -20.28 13.92 6.22
CA SER A 64 -19.02 14.64 6.13
C SER A 64 -17.98 13.99 7.04
N GLY A 65 -16.72 14.33 6.83
CA GLY A 65 -15.66 13.77 7.64
C GLY A 65 -14.28 14.14 7.13
N THR A 66 -13.31 13.36 7.59
CA THR A 66 -11.92 13.51 7.17
C THR A 66 -11.30 12.17 6.81
N LEU A 67 -10.47 12.16 5.77
CA LEU A 67 -9.53 11.09 5.50
C LEU A 67 -8.13 11.58 5.83
N THR A 68 -7.44 10.89 6.74
CA THR A 68 -6.02 11.10 6.98
C THR A 68 -5.24 9.99 6.28
N SER A 69 -4.42 10.35 5.30
CA SER A 69 -3.54 9.42 4.60
C SER A 69 -2.10 9.69 5.01
N THR A 70 -1.32 8.65 5.28
CA THR A 70 0.09 8.77 5.68
C THR A 70 0.92 7.75 4.90
N VAL A 71 2.12 8.17 4.49
CA VAL A 71 3.11 7.30 3.84
C VAL A 71 4.28 7.10 4.78
N LEU A 72 4.64 5.85 4.98
CA LEU A 72 5.71 5.41 5.86
C LEU A 72 6.82 4.73 5.05
N ALA A 73 8.06 5.10 5.32
CA ALA A 73 9.24 4.45 4.78
C ALA A 73 10.03 3.74 5.89
N GLY A 74 10.67 2.63 5.56
CA GLY A 74 11.46 1.85 6.53
C GLY A 74 10.62 1.16 7.59
N ASP A 75 9.33 0.90 7.29
CA ASP A 75 8.47 0.07 8.12
C ASP A 75 9.04 -1.35 8.19
N ALA A 76 9.51 -1.75 9.37
CA ALA A 76 10.23 -3.01 9.55
C ALA A 76 9.32 -4.24 9.47
N SER A 77 8.01 -4.03 9.60
CA SER A 77 7.02 -5.09 9.49
C SER A 77 6.53 -5.31 8.06
N ASN A 78 6.75 -4.35 7.14
CA ASN A 78 6.41 -4.49 5.73
C ASN A 78 7.24 -5.63 5.09
N PRO A 79 6.63 -6.77 4.72
CA PRO A 79 7.36 -7.95 4.24
C PRO A 79 7.94 -7.75 2.84
N TYR A 80 7.52 -6.70 2.14
CA TYR A 80 7.94 -6.39 0.79
C TYR A 80 9.08 -5.37 0.71
N GLY A 81 9.40 -4.71 1.83
CA GLY A 81 10.50 -3.74 1.92
C GLY A 81 10.27 -2.43 1.17
N GLY A 82 9.05 -2.16 0.69
CA GLY A 82 8.66 -0.90 0.06
C GLY A 82 8.01 0.07 1.05
N LEU A 83 7.08 0.87 0.54
CA LEU A 83 6.32 1.84 1.33
C LEU A 83 5.08 1.19 1.98
N THR A 84 4.77 1.67 3.18
CA THR A 84 3.50 1.38 3.88
C THR A 84 2.61 2.61 3.83
N PHE A 85 1.37 2.43 3.42
CA PHE A 85 0.35 3.46 3.39
C PHE A 85 -0.65 3.20 4.51
N THR A 86 -1.03 4.23 5.24
CA THR A 86 -2.07 4.10 6.28
C THR A 86 -3.18 5.10 6.06
N TYR A 87 -4.40 4.68 6.36
CA TYR A 87 -5.60 5.50 6.19
C TYR A 87 -6.43 5.49 7.47
N LEU A 88 -6.82 6.68 7.92
CA LEU A 88 -7.75 6.86 9.03
C LEU A 88 -8.96 7.64 8.54
N LEU A 89 -10.14 7.00 8.59
CA LEU A 89 -11.38 7.56 8.08
C LEU A 89 -12.31 7.89 9.24
N THR A 90 -12.74 9.15 9.32
CA THR A 90 -13.65 9.63 10.37
C THR A 90 -14.94 10.10 9.73
N ASN A 91 -16.08 9.71 10.30
CA ASN A 91 -17.39 10.27 10.00
C ASN A 91 -17.75 11.32 11.05
N ASP A 92 -18.05 12.55 10.63
CA ASP A 92 -18.37 13.63 11.57
C ASP A 92 -19.64 13.32 12.37
N ALA A 93 -19.68 13.78 13.62
CA ALA A 93 -20.84 13.58 14.51
C ALA A 93 -22.12 14.28 14.03
N VAL A 94 -22.00 15.25 13.11
CA VAL A 94 -23.13 15.98 12.53
C VAL A 94 -23.70 15.31 11.27
N SER A 95 -23.06 14.24 10.79
CA SER A 95 -23.55 13.48 9.64
C SER A 95 -24.93 12.87 9.90
N SER A 96 -25.71 12.73 8.84
CA SER A 96 -27.02 12.08 8.87
C SER A 96 -27.00 10.63 8.40
N GLY A 97 -25.94 10.24 7.70
CA GLY A 97 -25.70 8.89 7.17
C GLY A 97 -24.40 8.28 7.71
N GLU A 98 -24.23 7.00 7.43
CA GLU A 98 -23.04 6.23 7.78
C GLU A 98 -22.02 6.25 6.64
N ILE A 99 -20.90 5.56 6.81
CA ILE A 99 -19.96 5.27 5.73
C ILE A 99 -19.74 3.77 5.71
N GLU A 100 -20.01 3.16 4.55
CA GLU A 100 -19.92 1.71 4.36
C GLU A 100 -18.62 1.30 3.66
N ARG A 101 -18.00 2.20 2.89
CA ARG A 101 -16.84 1.82 2.07
C ARG A 101 -15.87 2.96 1.80
N LEU A 102 -14.58 2.60 1.81
CA LEU A 102 -13.47 3.39 1.29
C LEU A 102 -12.83 2.64 0.13
N THR A 103 -12.47 3.34 -0.95
CA THR A 103 -11.60 2.80 -2.00
C THR A 103 -10.44 3.73 -2.31
N ILE A 104 -9.26 3.19 -2.60
CA ILE A 104 -8.06 3.97 -2.96
C ILE A 104 -7.45 3.43 -4.26
N ASN A 105 -6.97 4.34 -5.13
CA ASN A 105 -6.40 4.03 -6.45
C ASN A 105 -4.87 3.83 -6.39
N ASP A 106 -4.29 3.53 -7.57
CA ASP A 106 -2.86 3.51 -7.89
C ASP A 106 -2.05 2.34 -7.28
N TYR A 107 -2.70 1.21 -7.06
CA TYR A 107 -2.03 -0.01 -6.58
C TYR A 107 -1.62 -0.96 -7.70
N LEU A 108 -1.79 -0.58 -8.97
CA LEU A 108 -1.50 -1.45 -10.10
C LEU A 108 -0.02 -1.88 -10.14
N GLY A 109 0.22 -3.18 -10.26
CA GLY A 109 1.56 -3.74 -10.49
C GLY A 109 2.41 -3.95 -9.24
N PHE A 110 1.91 -3.60 -8.04
CA PHE A 110 2.62 -3.79 -6.78
C PHE A 110 2.13 -5.04 -6.03
N LEU A 111 3.05 -5.71 -5.33
CA LEU A 111 2.68 -6.62 -4.25
C LEU A 111 1.99 -5.80 -3.17
N THR A 112 0.91 -6.34 -2.61
CA THR A 112 0.07 -5.58 -1.70
C THR A 112 -0.48 -6.50 -0.64
N ASP A 113 -0.35 -6.07 0.59
CA ASP A 113 -0.99 -6.63 1.76
C ASP A 113 -1.89 -5.57 2.38
N VAL A 114 -3.07 -5.99 2.86
CA VAL A 114 -4.13 -5.08 3.28
C VAL A 114 -4.78 -5.58 4.57
N SER A 115 -4.71 -4.74 5.59
CA SER A 115 -4.99 -5.12 6.97
C SER A 115 -5.51 -3.90 7.76
N PHE A 116 -5.60 -4.03 9.08
CA PHE A 116 -5.79 -2.90 9.99
C PHE A 116 -4.91 -3.07 11.24
N GLN A 117 -4.59 -1.97 11.90
CA GLN A 117 -3.75 -1.99 13.09
C GLN A 117 -4.51 -2.52 14.33
N ILE A 118 -3.89 -3.44 15.07
CA ILE A 118 -4.27 -3.86 16.43
C ILE A 118 -3.23 -3.42 17.47
N PRO A 119 -3.62 -3.21 18.75
CA PRO A 119 -4.98 -3.29 19.29
C PRO A 119 -5.89 -2.19 18.71
N THR A 120 -7.14 -2.53 18.44
CA THR A 120 -8.12 -1.60 17.86
C THR A 120 -8.87 -0.86 18.96
N VAL A 121 -9.02 0.45 18.80
CA VAL A 121 -9.95 1.29 19.58
C VAL A 121 -11.18 1.73 18.78
N ASP A 122 -11.18 1.47 17.47
CA ASP A 122 -12.09 2.03 16.49
C ASP A 122 -12.75 0.94 15.60
N ILE A 123 -13.63 1.34 14.67
CA ILE A 123 -14.40 0.40 13.84
C ILE A 123 -13.50 -0.26 12.79
N VAL A 124 -13.36 -1.57 12.84
CA VAL A 124 -12.57 -2.34 11.86
C VAL A 124 -13.37 -2.58 10.58
N PRO A 125 -12.71 -2.62 9.40
CA PRO A 125 -13.35 -3.10 8.19
C PRO A 125 -13.71 -4.58 8.35
N THR A 126 -14.76 -5.01 7.66
CA THR A 126 -15.18 -6.42 7.60
C THR A 126 -14.47 -7.14 6.46
N LEU A 127 -14.37 -6.49 5.30
CA LEU A 127 -13.78 -7.06 4.09
C LEU A 127 -12.76 -6.09 3.48
N ASN A 128 -11.67 -6.67 2.99
CA ASN A 128 -10.71 -6.00 2.13
C ASN A 128 -10.79 -6.63 0.73
N ASN A 129 -10.79 -5.80 -0.31
CA ASN A 129 -10.81 -6.30 -1.68
C ASN A 129 -9.92 -5.48 -2.61
N ARG A 130 -9.48 -6.13 -3.69
CA ARG A 130 -8.67 -5.49 -4.74
C ARG A 130 -9.35 -5.72 -6.09
N SER A 131 -9.41 -4.68 -6.90
CA SER A 131 -10.04 -4.75 -8.23
C SER A 131 -9.33 -5.80 -9.10
N ILE A 132 -10.04 -6.32 -10.11
CA ILE A 132 -9.50 -7.36 -11.00
C ILE A 132 -8.24 -6.91 -11.75
N ALA A 133 -8.16 -5.62 -12.07
CA ALA A 133 -6.96 -5.03 -12.66
C ALA A 133 -5.81 -4.90 -11.64
N GLY A 134 -6.09 -4.94 -10.34
CA GLY A 134 -5.11 -4.78 -9.27
C GLY A 134 -4.92 -3.33 -8.83
N ASP A 135 -5.66 -2.39 -9.41
CA ASP A 135 -5.41 -0.96 -9.26
C ASP A 135 -6.12 -0.33 -8.05
N VAL A 136 -7.32 -0.80 -7.73
CA VAL A 136 -8.17 -0.19 -6.71
C VAL A 136 -8.28 -1.11 -5.52
N LEU A 137 -7.89 -0.62 -4.35
CA LEU A 137 -8.14 -1.27 -3.06
C LEU A 137 -9.46 -0.80 -2.47
N GLY A 138 -10.08 -1.65 -1.66
CA GLY A 138 -11.30 -1.33 -0.95
C GLY A 138 -11.33 -1.89 0.46
N PHE A 139 -11.87 -1.09 1.36
CA PHE A 139 -12.20 -1.44 2.73
C PHE A 139 -13.71 -1.29 2.91
N THR A 140 -14.38 -2.37 3.29
CA THR A 140 -15.84 -2.39 3.47
C THR A 140 -16.18 -2.60 4.95
N PHE A 141 -16.98 -1.70 5.50
CA PHE A 141 -17.53 -1.74 6.84
C PHE A 141 -18.95 -2.30 6.78
N ILE A 142 -19.20 -3.43 7.44
CA ILE A 142 -20.50 -4.12 7.40
C ILE A 142 -21.02 -4.22 8.84
N GLY A 143 -22.31 -3.97 9.02
CA GLY A 143 -22.99 -4.16 10.30
C GLY A 143 -23.05 -5.63 10.77
N ALA A 144 -23.53 -5.80 12.00
CA ALA A 144 -23.83 -7.12 12.55
C ALA A 144 -24.89 -7.86 11.70
N PRO A 145 -24.85 -9.20 11.61
CA PRO A 145 -24.01 -10.12 12.40
C PRO A 145 -22.65 -10.46 11.77
N VAL A 146 -22.35 -9.97 10.58
CA VAL A 146 -21.15 -10.39 9.82
C VAL A 146 -19.93 -9.54 10.17
N GLY A 147 -20.13 -8.24 10.38
CA GLY A 147 -19.03 -7.30 10.64
C GLY A 147 -19.14 -6.57 11.97
N ALA A 148 -18.13 -5.73 12.21
CA ALA A 148 -17.99 -4.96 13.45
C ALA A 148 -18.90 -3.70 13.51
N GLY A 149 -19.51 -3.31 12.39
CA GLY A 149 -20.25 -2.06 12.26
C GLY A 149 -19.89 -1.30 10.99
N THR A 150 -20.77 -0.39 10.61
CA THR A 150 -20.52 0.71 9.68
C THR A 150 -19.93 1.90 10.44
N LEU A 151 -19.36 2.86 9.72
CA LEU A 151 -18.89 4.11 10.32
C LEU A 151 -20.05 5.07 10.51
N THR A 152 -20.79 4.89 11.60
CA THR A 152 -21.89 5.79 11.99
C THR A 152 -21.40 7.21 12.35
N PRO A 153 -22.28 8.24 12.37
CA PRO A 153 -21.88 9.60 12.72
C PRO A 153 -21.11 9.68 14.05
N GLY A 154 -19.94 10.32 14.02
CA GLY A 154 -19.06 10.50 15.18
C GLY A 154 -18.10 9.35 15.44
N THR A 155 -18.03 8.36 14.55
CA THR A 155 -17.10 7.23 14.66
C THR A 155 -15.91 7.36 13.72
N THR A 156 -14.82 6.66 14.05
CA THR A 156 -13.60 6.57 13.25
C THR A 156 -13.30 5.11 12.94
N SER A 157 -12.60 4.86 11.84
CA SER A 157 -12.11 3.54 11.50
C SER A 157 -10.90 3.16 12.36
N ALA A 158 -10.63 1.87 12.52
CA ALA A 158 -9.28 1.43 12.84
C ALA A 158 -8.29 2.00 11.81
N LEU A 159 -7.03 2.15 12.19
CA LEU A 159 -6.00 2.55 11.23
C LEU A 159 -5.88 1.45 10.18
N LEU A 160 -6.26 1.76 8.95
CA LEU A 160 -6.19 0.86 7.82
C LEU A 160 -4.75 0.85 7.33
N VAL A 161 -4.19 -0.33 7.07
CA VAL A 161 -2.78 -0.48 6.73
C VAL A 161 -2.66 -1.18 5.38
N VAL A 162 -1.80 -0.65 4.53
CA VAL A 162 -1.48 -1.21 3.21
C VAL A 162 0.03 -1.25 3.03
N GLN A 163 0.60 -2.44 3.01
CA GLN A 163 2.03 -2.65 2.81
C GLN A 163 2.29 -3.05 1.35
N THR A 164 3.32 -2.45 0.74
CA THR A 164 3.63 -2.67 -0.68
C THR A 164 5.13 -2.84 -0.94
N ASP A 165 5.50 -3.37 -2.10
CA ASP A 165 6.85 -3.29 -2.67
C ASP A 165 7.11 -1.98 -3.44
N ALA A 166 6.21 -1.00 -3.36
CA ALA A 166 6.36 0.25 -4.08
C ALA A 166 7.53 1.08 -3.53
N PRO A 167 8.44 1.58 -4.40
CA PRO A 167 9.59 2.36 -3.96
C PRO A 167 9.30 3.86 -3.81
N LEU A 168 8.20 4.33 -4.42
CA LEU A 168 7.82 5.73 -4.53
C LEU A 168 6.31 5.86 -4.36
N PHE A 169 5.86 7.05 -4.00
CA PHE A 169 4.45 7.40 -3.83
C PHE A 169 4.10 8.66 -4.61
N GLU A 170 2.82 8.85 -4.88
CA GLU A 170 2.27 10.06 -5.46
C GLU A 170 0.94 10.45 -4.82
N PRO A 171 0.51 11.72 -4.93
CA PRO A 171 -0.85 12.12 -4.59
C PRO A 171 -1.87 11.41 -5.48
N THR A 172 -2.92 10.88 -4.87
CA THR A 172 -4.03 10.19 -5.56
C THR A 172 -5.37 10.63 -4.98
N PHE A 173 -6.45 9.96 -5.38
CA PHE A 173 -7.78 10.11 -4.83
C PHE A 173 -8.26 8.81 -4.21
N ALA A 174 -8.94 8.94 -3.08
CA ALA A 174 -9.78 7.91 -2.50
C ALA A 174 -11.26 8.27 -2.70
N SER A 175 -12.14 7.27 -2.70
CA SER A 175 -13.59 7.46 -2.72
C SER A 175 -14.20 6.96 -1.41
N VAL A 176 -15.02 7.80 -0.79
CA VAL A 176 -15.82 7.47 0.38
C VAL A 176 -17.26 7.24 -0.09
N ILE A 177 -17.89 6.15 0.37
CA ILE A 177 -19.12 5.62 -0.23
C ILE A 177 -20.12 5.15 0.84
N ASP A 178 -21.37 5.62 0.73
CA ASP A 178 -22.58 5.12 1.42
C ASP A 178 -23.82 5.62 0.64
N GLY A 179 -24.16 4.93 -0.45
CA GLY A 179 -25.20 5.33 -1.41
C GLY A 179 -24.89 6.57 -2.28
N THR A 180 -24.08 7.50 -1.76
CA THR A 180 -23.43 8.60 -2.51
C THR A 180 -21.92 8.42 -2.48
N VAL A 181 -21.21 9.09 -3.39
CA VAL A 181 -19.75 9.01 -3.51
C VAL A 181 -19.15 10.41 -3.43
N VAL A 182 -18.10 10.56 -2.62
CA VAL A 182 -17.24 11.74 -2.62
C VAL A 182 -15.78 11.33 -2.82
N SER A 183 -15.07 12.10 -3.65
CA SER A 183 -13.63 11.94 -3.86
C SER A 183 -12.86 12.83 -2.89
N VAL A 184 -11.83 12.27 -2.26
CA VAL A 184 -10.96 12.96 -1.29
C VAL A 184 -9.50 12.72 -1.65
N ALA A 185 -8.66 13.75 -1.50
CA ALA A 185 -7.23 13.62 -1.76
C ALA A 185 -6.58 12.63 -0.81
N SER A 186 -5.65 11.84 -1.34
CA SER A 186 -5.01 10.70 -0.65
C SER A 186 -3.59 10.48 -1.19
N PHE A 187 -2.93 9.42 -0.75
CA PHE A 187 -1.65 8.96 -1.28
C PHE A 187 -1.75 7.49 -1.74
N GLY A 188 -1.06 7.16 -2.82
CA GLY A 188 -0.91 5.81 -3.33
C GLY A 188 0.50 5.60 -3.90
N PRO A 189 0.85 4.36 -4.28
CA PRO A 189 2.09 4.07 -5.00
C PRO A 189 2.22 4.90 -6.29
N LEU A 190 3.44 5.35 -6.61
CA LEU A 190 3.71 5.96 -7.92
C LEU A 190 3.75 4.84 -8.96
N VAL A 191 2.73 4.77 -9.82
CA VAL A 191 2.66 3.78 -10.90
C VAL A 191 3.47 4.30 -12.10
N PRO A 192 4.60 3.68 -12.49
CA PRO A 192 5.37 4.16 -13.63
C PRO A 192 4.52 4.09 -14.91
N GLU A 193 4.41 5.22 -15.63
CA GLU A 193 3.66 5.25 -16.88
C GLU A 193 4.20 4.19 -17.86
N PRO A 194 3.36 3.27 -18.37
CA PRO A 194 3.80 2.20 -19.27
C PRO A 194 4.52 2.71 -20.53
N SER A 195 4.15 3.90 -20.99
CA SER A 195 4.72 4.58 -22.16
C SER A 195 6.18 4.97 -21.95
N THR A 196 6.57 5.36 -20.74
CA THR A 196 7.96 5.77 -20.44
C THR A 196 8.92 4.59 -20.53
N LEU A 197 8.48 3.40 -20.10
CA LEU A 197 9.27 2.17 -20.23
C LEU A 197 9.41 1.74 -21.69
N VAL A 198 8.33 1.80 -22.47
CA VAL A 198 8.36 1.50 -23.91
C VAL A 198 9.26 2.49 -24.64
N LEU A 199 9.14 3.79 -24.36
CA LEU A 199 9.94 4.83 -25.02
C LEU A 199 11.42 4.75 -24.62
N ALA A 200 11.73 4.52 -23.34
CA ALA A 200 13.10 4.30 -22.88
C ALA A 200 13.72 3.05 -23.52
N GLY A 201 12.95 1.96 -23.60
CA GLY A 201 13.36 0.74 -24.30
C GLY A 201 13.63 0.98 -25.79
N MET A 202 12.72 1.68 -26.48
CA MET A 202 12.88 2.04 -27.90
C MET A 202 14.06 2.99 -28.13
N GLY A 203 14.24 3.98 -27.25
CA GLY A 203 15.36 4.91 -27.28
C GLY A 203 16.70 4.18 -27.18
N LEU A 204 16.85 3.28 -26.21
CA LEU A 204 18.07 2.48 -26.03
C LEU A 204 18.31 1.51 -27.20
N ALA A 205 17.26 0.88 -27.74
CA ALA A 205 17.37 -0.01 -28.90
C ALA A 205 17.80 0.73 -30.19
N SER A 206 17.50 2.02 -30.31
CA SER A 206 17.88 2.83 -31.48
C SER A 206 19.35 3.30 -31.47
N LEU A 207 20.02 3.34 -30.31
CA LEU A 207 21.41 3.79 -30.16
C LEU A 207 22.43 3.04 -31.05
N PRO A 208 22.44 1.70 -31.15
CA PRO A 208 23.37 0.99 -32.05
C PRO A 208 23.15 1.33 -33.53
N LEU A 209 21.91 1.58 -33.95
CA LEU A 209 21.61 2.00 -35.33
C LEU A 209 22.15 3.41 -35.61
N VAL A 210 21.94 4.35 -34.68
CA VAL A 210 22.45 5.73 -34.79
C VAL A 210 23.99 5.75 -34.80
N VAL A 211 24.64 4.94 -33.95
CA VAL A 211 26.10 4.81 -33.92
C VAL A 211 26.63 4.21 -35.24
N ARG A 212 25.95 3.21 -35.81
CA ARG A 212 26.32 2.60 -37.10
C ARG A 212 26.20 3.60 -38.26
N MET A 213 25.14 4.41 -38.29
CA MET A 213 24.94 5.44 -39.32
C MET A 213 26.03 6.52 -39.25
N ARG A 214 26.39 6.98 -38.04
CA ARG A 214 27.45 7.99 -37.86
C ARG A 214 28.83 7.48 -38.31
N ARG A 215 29.12 6.19 -38.14
CA ARG A 215 30.38 5.59 -38.63
C ARG A 215 30.46 5.55 -40.16
N ARG A 216 29.35 5.25 -40.85
CA ARG A 216 29.31 5.22 -42.34
C ARG A 216 29.56 6.59 -42.97
N MET A 217 29.07 7.67 -42.37
CA MET A 217 29.27 9.03 -42.89
C MET A 217 30.73 9.51 -42.80
N LYS A 218 31.47 9.11 -41.76
CA LYS A 218 32.91 9.46 -41.64
C LYS A 218 33.76 8.76 -42.70
N THR A 219 33.39 7.55 -43.12
CA THR A 219 34.13 6.80 -44.14
C THR A 219 33.85 7.30 -45.56
N GLY A 220 32.63 7.73 -45.87
CA GLY A 220 32.28 8.28 -47.19
C GLY A 220 32.94 9.63 -47.51
N ARG A 221 33.22 10.45 -46.49
CA ARG A 221 33.79 11.80 -46.67
C ARG A 221 35.31 11.81 -46.98
N ARG A 222 36.00 10.69 -46.79
CA ARG A 222 37.42 10.53 -47.18
C ARG A 222 37.63 10.12 -48.64
N ALA A 223 36.62 9.56 -49.30
CA ALA A 223 36.74 9.11 -50.69
C ALA A 223 36.64 10.24 -51.73
N SER A 224 36.17 11.43 -51.35
CA SER A 224 35.95 12.56 -52.27
C SER A 224 37.10 13.59 -52.30
N ALA A 225 38.23 13.33 -51.63
CA ALA A 225 39.33 14.30 -51.48
C ALA A 225 40.58 13.98 -52.33
N HIS A 226 40.47 13.13 -53.37
CA HIS A 226 41.61 12.69 -54.21
C HIS A 226 41.36 12.79 -55.72
N SER A 227 40.41 13.60 -56.17
CA SER A 227 40.22 13.91 -57.59
C SER A 227 40.46 15.39 -57.87
N HIS A 228 41.73 15.80 -57.92
CA HIS A 228 42.22 17.00 -58.61
C HIS A 228 43.67 16.78 -59.03
#